data_AF-A0A524ILV8-F1
#
_entry.id   AF-A0A524ILV8-F1
#
_cell.length_a   1.000
_cell.length_b   1.000
_cell.length_c   1.000
_cell.angle_alpha   90.00
_cell.angle_beta   90.00
_cell.angle_gamma   90.00
#
_symmetry.space_group_name_H-M   'P 1'
#
loop_
_entity.id
_entity.type
_entity.pdbx_description
1 polymer ?
#
loop_
_entity_poly.entity_id
_entity_poly.type
_entity_poly.pdbx_seq_one_letter_code
_entity_poly.pdbx_strand_id
1 'polypeptide(L)'
;MPIFMDIHENLGDATEQDIKSAHQRDLAIQDQHGVQFLTFWFNSPNGQAFCLVDAPTKEAAIAVHKESHGLVPHDMVEVERPTVSRFMGDWEKNAPDIARHDDSELDTGLRAIMFTDLVGSTQISSRDGDVRALEVLGRHDQIVRGALSSHGGREVKHTGDGIFASFSYVSTAVDCAVQIQRAFGEPVHADSGDPRVRIGISAGEPVSQHEDLFGAVVNLASRICGHANPGQILVSGAVRELSVGKPIVFQDRGPIALKGFDDPIRLFEVPIDHRA
;
A
#
# COMPACT_ATOMS: atom_id res chain seq x y z
N MET A 1 9.31 22.23 -13.01
CA MET A 1 9.77 23.58 -12.57
C MET A 1 11.17 23.42 -11.95
N PRO A 2 11.96 24.47 -11.70
CA PRO A 2 13.23 24.31 -10.99
C PRO A 2 13.00 23.89 -9.53
N ILE A 3 14.00 23.23 -8.94
CA ILE A 3 13.94 22.80 -7.54
C ILE A 3 14.95 23.59 -6.74
N PHE A 4 14.51 24.02 -5.58
CA PHE A 4 15.33 24.74 -4.62
C PHE A 4 15.42 23.96 -3.31
N MET A 5 16.61 23.95 -2.74
CA MET A 5 16.82 23.61 -1.34
C MET A 5 16.96 24.92 -0.58
N ASP A 6 16.01 25.20 0.29
CA ASP A 6 16.16 26.28 1.25
C ASP A 6 16.95 25.82 2.48
N ILE A 7 17.67 26.76 3.07
CA ILE A 7 18.55 26.51 4.21
C ILE A 7 18.28 27.56 5.27
N HIS A 8 17.81 27.11 6.42
CA HIS A 8 17.64 27.92 7.61
C HIS A 8 18.73 27.55 8.62
N GLU A 9 19.46 28.55 9.11
CA GLU A 9 20.50 28.37 10.10
C GLU A 9 20.15 29.14 11.38
N ASN A 10 20.89 28.86 12.46
CA ASN A 10 20.78 29.59 13.73
C ASN A 10 19.35 29.57 14.33
N LEU A 11 18.63 28.45 14.20
CA LEU A 11 17.26 28.31 14.69
C LEU A 11 17.15 28.18 16.23
N GLY A 12 18.27 28.31 16.96
CA GLY A 12 18.30 28.31 18.42
C GLY A 12 17.69 27.05 19.02
N ASP A 13 16.78 27.21 19.97
CA ASP A 13 16.09 26.12 20.68
C ASP A 13 14.88 25.57 19.91
N ALA A 14 14.78 25.81 18.60
CA ALA A 14 13.69 25.29 17.78
C ALA A 14 13.61 23.76 17.89
N THR A 15 12.39 23.25 18.00
CA THR A 15 12.11 21.81 18.00
C THR A 15 11.70 21.33 16.62
N GLU A 16 11.80 20.02 16.38
CA GLU A 16 11.27 19.42 15.16
C GLU A 16 9.78 19.74 14.95
N GLN A 17 9.01 19.83 16.05
CA GLN A 17 7.60 20.20 16.01
C GLN A 17 7.39 21.66 15.55
N ASP A 18 8.30 22.58 15.89
CA ASP A 18 8.24 23.96 15.43
C ASP A 18 8.50 24.05 13.92
N ILE A 19 9.48 23.29 13.42
CA ILE A 19 9.80 23.23 11.98
C ILE A 19 8.64 22.61 11.21
N LYS A 20 8.08 21.50 11.71
CA LYS A 20 6.89 20.87 11.13
C LYS A 20 5.71 21.83 11.07
N SER A 21 5.50 22.63 12.12
CA SER A 21 4.41 23.61 12.18
C SER A 21 4.63 24.80 11.25
N ALA A 22 5.88 25.21 11.03
CA ALA A 22 6.24 26.21 10.01
C ALA A 22 5.94 25.66 8.59
N HIS A 23 6.43 24.46 8.29
CA HIS A 23 6.21 23.78 7.02
C HIS A 23 4.71 23.58 6.71
N GLN A 24 3.90 23.24 7.71
CA GLN A 24 2.45 23.15 7.55
C GLN A 24 1.78 24.48 7.17
N ARG A 25 2.31 25.61 7.64
CA ARG A 25 1.81 26.94 7.25
C ARG A 25 2.22 27.31 5.83
N ASP A 26 3.39 26.88 5.37
CA ASP A 26 3.81 27.04 3.98
C ASP A 26 2.89 26.25 3.04
N LEU A 27 2.65 24.97 3.35
CA LEU A 27 1.74 24.10 2.59
C LEU A 27 0.33 24.69 2.45
N ALA A 28 -0.15 25.43 3.46
CA ALA A 28 -1.50 26.01 3.45
C ALA A 28 -1.68 27.16 2.44
N ILE A 29 -0.59 27.81 2.00
CA ILE A 29 -0.65 28.96 1.08
C ILE A 29 0.14 28.77 -0.22
N GLN A 30 0.87 27.67 -0.36
CA GLN A 30 1.78 27.40 -1.49
C GLN A 30 1.12 27.53 -2.87
N ASP A 31 -0.15 27.10 -3.00
CA ASP A 31 -0.90 27.13 -4.26
C ASP A 31 -1.13 28.56 -4.78
N GLN A 32 -1.19 29.54 -3.87
CA GLN A 32 -1.38 30.96 -4.22
C GLN A 32 -0.17 31.53 -4.96
N HIS A 33 1.01 30.93 -4.74
CA HIS A 33 2.30 31.33 -5.32
C HIS A 33 2.76 30.38 -6.41
N GLY A 34 1.99 29.33 -6.73
CA GLY A 34 2.37 28.28 -7.67
C GLY A 34 3.59 27.48 -7.22
N VAL A 35 3.79 27.37 -5.91
CA VAL A 35 4.90 26.68 -5.27
C VAL A 35 4.43 25.35 -4.71
N GLN A 36 5.30 24.34 -4.70
CA GLN A 36 5.05 23.07 -4.06
C GLN A 36 6.20 22.74 -3.10
N PHE A 37 5.92 22.78 -1.80
CA PHE A 37 6.82 22.28 -0.77
C PHE A 37 6.74 20.76 -0.72
N LEU A 38 7.90 20.10 -0.73
CA LEU A 38 8.01 18.67 -1.00
C LEU A 38 8.25 17.88 0.27
N THR A 39 9.20 18.34 1.09
CA THR A 39 9.59 17.72 2.36
C THR A 39 10.54 18.66 3.11
N PHE A 40 10.77 18.38 4.40
CA PHE A 40 11.69 19.13 5.24
C PHE A 40 12.61 18.21 6.06
N TRP A 41 13.72 18.75 6.53
CA TRP A 41 14.62 18.11 7.50
C TRP A 41 15.00 19.10 8.58
N PHE A 42 15.20 18.59 9.79
CA PHE A 42 15.71 19.36 10.90
C PHE A 42 16.93 18.68 11.53
N ASN A 43 18.06 19.38 11.47
CA ASN A 43 19.27 19.03 12.19
C ASN A 43 19.28 19.76 13.53
N SER A 44 18.61 19.15 14.52
CA SER A 44 18.49 19.70 15.87
C SER A 44 19.83 20.04 16.54
N PRO A 45 20.88 19.18 16.48
CA PRO A 45 22.19 19.50 17.06
C PRO A 45 22.83 20.80 16.53
N ASN A 46 22.59 21.15 15.26
CA ASN A 46 23.18 22.33 14.63
C ASN A 46 22.20 23.49 14.44
N GLY A 47 20.94 23.34 14.87
CA GLY A 47 19.89 24.34 14.68
C GLY A 47 19.68 24.71 13.21
N GLN A 48 19.76 23.71 12.30
CA GLN A 48 19.57 23.91 10.86
C GLN A 48 18.29 23.21 10.38
N ALA A 49 17.51 23.88 9.54
CA ALA A 49 16.39 23.28 8.83
C ALA A 49 16.54 23.46 7.33
N PHE A 50 15.98 22.52 6.59
CA PHE A 50 16.05 22.48 5.14
C PHE A 50 14.67 22.11 4.61
N CYS A 51 14.17 22.78 3.59
CA CYS A 51 13.03 22.32 2.82
C CYS A 51 13.38 22.22 1.34
N LEU A 52 12.87 21.15 0.73
CA LEU A 52 12.95 20.95 -0.70
C LEU A 52 11.67 21.50 -1.33
N VAL A 53 11.82 22.34 -2.36
CA VAL A 53 10.72 23.11 -2.93
C VAL A 53 10.78 23.07 -4.45
N ASP A 54 9.66 22.73 -5.09
CA ASP A 54 9.45 22.89 -6.53
C ASP A 54 8.74 24.22 -6.77
N ALA A 55 9.39 25.17 -7.44
CA ALA A 55 8.88 26.54 -7.56
C ALA A 55 9.21 27.14 -8.93
N PRO A 56 8.39 28.09 -9.43
CA PRO A 56 8.69 28.78 -10.69
C PRO A 56 9.96 29.64 -10.58
N THR A 57 10.19 30.26 -9.42
CA THR A 57 11.42 31.00 -9.09
C THR A 57 11.73 30.89 -7.59
N LYS A 58 12.98 31.20 -7.21
CA LYS A 58 13.38 31.29 -5.80
C LYS A 58 12.56 32.33 -5.02
N GLU A 59 12.21 33.45 -5.67
CA GLU A 59 11.42 34.52 -5.06
C GLU A 59 10.01 34.05 -4.71
N ALA A 60 9.42 33.18 -5.52
CA ALA A 60 8.10 32.61 -5.25
C ALA A 60 8.13 31.73 -3.99
N ALA A 61 9.14 30.87 -3.84
CA ALA A 61 9.32 30.05 -2.64
C ALA A 61 9.56 30.91 -1.38
N ILE A 62 10.40 31.95 -1.49
CA ILE A 62 10.66 32.90 -0.38
C ILE A 62 9.39 33.69 -0.01
N ALA A 63 8.56 34.05 -1.00
CA ALA A 63 7.32 34.77 -0.76
C ALA A 63 6.35 33.96 0.12
N VAL A 64 6.26 32.64 -0.11
CA VAL A 64 5.46 31.74 0.73
C VAL A 64 5.93 31.81 2.19
N HIS A 65 7.21 31.56 2.46
CA HIS A 65 7.75 31.63 3.83
C HIS A 65 7.52 32.98 4.51
N LYS A 66 7.68 34.07 3.77
CA LYS A 66 7.51 35.43 4.28
C LYS A 66 6.06 35.70 4.68
N GLU A 67 5.09 35.18 3.93
CA GLU A 67 3.67 35.36 4.15
C GLU A 67 3.09 34.36 5.18
N SER A 68 3.57 33.12 5.19
CA SER A 68 3.08 32.04 6.05
C SER A 68 3.48 32.22 7.51
N HIS A 69 4.76 32.56 7.76
CA HIS A 69 5.33 32.62 9.11
C HIS A 69 6.44 33.64 9.29
N GLY A 70 6.88 34.31 8.22
CA GLY A 70 7.87 35.40 8.26
C GLY A 70 9.32 34.95 8.42
N LEU A 71 9.60 33.65 8.50
CA LEU A 71 10.97 33.12 8.59
C LEU A 71 11.45 32.86 7.18
N VAL A 72 12.25 33.76 6.62
CA VAL A 72 12.85 33.54 5.31
C VAL A 72 14.14 32.69 5.44
N PRO A 73 14.46 31.86 4.44
CA PRO A 73 15.69 31.08 4.48
C PRO A 73 16.93 31.97 4.37
N HIS A 74 18.04 31.50 4.95
CA HIS A 74 19.34 32.17 4.88
C HIS A 74 19.97 31.99 3.50
N ASP A 75 19.79 30.82 2.91
CA ASP A 75 20.23 30.51 1.56
C ASP A 75 19.16 29.71 0.82
N MET A 76 19.13 29.85 -0.50
CA MET A 76 18.23 29.09 -1.37
C MET A 76 18.99 28.70 -2.63
N VAL A 77 19.33 27.41 -2.70
CA VAL A 77 20.20 26.85 -3.72
C VAL A 77 19.35 26.08 -4.72
N GLU A 78 19.47 26.40 -6.00
CA GLU A 78 18.88 25.57 -7.05
C GLU A 78 19.62 24.23 -7.11
N VAL A 79 18.86 23.14 -7.05
CA VAL A 79 19.39 21.79 -7.05
C VAL A 79 18.91 21.03 -8.28
N GLU A 80 19.81 20.28 -8.90
CA GLU A 80 19.45 19.46 -10.05
C GLU A 80 18.58 18.27 -9.63
N ARG A 81 17.41 18.13 -10.26
CA ARG A 81 16.47 17.01 -10.03
C ARG A 81 17.15 15.63 -9.97
N PRO A 82 18.02 15.24 -10.94
CA PRO A 82 18.70 13.95 -10.89
C PRO A 82 19.61 13.79 -9.67
N THR A 83 20.21 14.89 -9.20
CA THR A 83 21.08 14.88 -8.01
C THR A 83 20.25 14.65 -6.75
N VAL A 84 19.12 15.35 -6.60
CA VAL A 84 18.19 15.15 -5.49
C VAL A 84 17.68 13.71 -5.49
N SER A 85 17.18 13.22 -6.62
CA SER A 85 16.68 11.84 -6.73
C SER A 85 17.74 10.80 -6.40
N ARG A 86 19.01 11.01 -6.81
CA ARG A 86 20.11 10.07 -6.52
C ARG A 86 20.43 9.94 -5.03
N PHE A 87 20.32 11.02 -4.26
CA PHE A 87 20.65 11.00 -2.83
C PHE A 87 19.43 10.72 -1.95
N MET A 88 18.23 11.06 -2.42
CA MET A 88 17.02 11.13 -1.59
C MET A 88 15.94 10.14 -2.02
N GLY A 89 16.14 9.42 -3.12
CA GLY A 89 15.10 8.63 -3.78
C GLY A 89 14.09 9.54 -4.48
N ASP A 90 12.99 8.95 -4.97
CA ASP A 90 11.93 9.70 -5.64
C ASP A 90 11.04 10.43 -4.62
N TRP A 91 11.46 11.62 -4.22
CA TRP A 91 10.75 12.52 -3.30
C TRP A 91 9.44 13.08 -3.90
N GLU A 92 9.21 12.95 -5.21
CA GLU A 92 7.95 13.29 -5.89
C GLU A 92 6.79 12.33 -5.50
N LYS A 93 7.08 11.22 -4.81
CA LYS A 93 6.13 10.15 -4.45
C LYS A 93 5.17 10.47 -3.28
N ASN A 94 5.16 11.70 -2.74
CA ASN A 94 4.39 12.07 -1.53
C ASN A 94 3.02 12.78 -1.78
N ALA A 95 2.58 12.96 -3.03
CA ALA A 95 1.18 13.27 -3.29
C ALA A 95 0.33 11.99 -3.12
N PRO A 96 -0.89 12.03 -2.53
CA PRO A 96 -1.81 10.90 -2.55
C PRO A 96 -2.25 10.67 -4.00
N ASP A 97 -1.44 9.94 -4.76
CA ASP A 97 -1.64 9.67 -6.17
C ASP A 97 -1.90 8.18 -6.37
N ILE A 98 -2.64 7.89 -7.42
CA ILE A 98 -3.12 6.57 -7.77
C ILE A 98 -1.89 5.66 -7.88
N ALA A 99 -1.89 4.59 -7.08
CA ALA A 99 -0.72 3.77 -6.72
C ALA A 99 0.27 3.63 -7.88
N ARG A 100 1.57 4.02 -7.76
CA ARG A 100 2.58 3.88 -8.84
C ARG A 100 3.49 2.65 -8.70
N HIS A 101 3.91 2.04 -9.82
CA HIS A 101 4.98 1.02 -9.91
C HIS A 101 6.35 1.68 -10.17
N ASP A 102 7.44 1.04 -9.72
CA ASP A 102 8.81 1.59 -9.65
C ASP A 102 9.53 1.77 -11.01
N ASP A 103 8.85 1.58 -12.16
CA ASP A 103 9.53 1.31 -13.44
C ASP A 103 8.95 2.07 -14.65
N SER A 104 8.83 3.40 -14.57
CA SER A 104 8.53 4.33 -15.69
C SER A 104 7.27 4.09 -16.56
N GLU A 105 6.51 3.01 -16.34
CA GLU A 105 5.26 2.72 -17.02
C GLU A 105 4.10 3.52 -16.39
N LEU A 106 3.16 3.94 -17.25
CA LEU A 106 1.95 4.64 -16.84
C LEU A 106 1.18 3.80 -15.83
N ASP A 107 1.10 4.28 -14.61
CA ASP A 107 0.26 3.65 -13.63
C ASP A 107 -1.21 3.93 -13.92
N THR A 108 -1.89 2.89 -14.39
CA THR A 108 -3.32 2.95 -14.69
C THR A 108 -4.17 3.19 -13.44
N GLY A 109 -3.59 3.04 -12.24
CA GLY A 109 -4.29 3.18 -10.98
C GLY A 109 -5.17 2.00 -10.60
N LEU A 110 -5.45 1.11 -11.55
CA LEU A 110 -6.15 -0.14 -11.32
C LEU A 110 -5.23 -1.12 -10.58
N ARG A 111 -5.75 -1.74 -9.52
CA ARG A 111 -5.08 -2.78 -8.75
C ARG A 111 -6.00 -3.95 -8.46
N ALA A 112 -5.43 -5.15 -8.49
CA ALA A 112 -6.01 -6.29 -7.80
C ALA A 112 -5.55 -6.24 -6.34
N ILE A 113 -6.51 -6.27 -5.41
CA ILE A 113 -6.28 -6.26 -3.97
C ILE A 113 -6.60 -7.64 -3.43
N MET A 114 -5.65 -8.25 -2.75
CA MET A 114 -5.78 -9.57 -2.13
C MET A 114 -5.62 -9.46 -0.62
N PHE A 115 -6.54 -10.10 0.10
CA PHE A 115 -6.39 -10.38 1.52
C PHE A 115 -6.29 -11.88 1.73
N THR A 116 -5.38 -12.30 2.61
CA THR A 116 -5.33 -13.65 3.18
C THR A 116 -5.72 -13.61 4.65
N ASP A 117 -6.29 -14.70 5.16
CA ASP A 117 -6.67 -14.86 6.56
C ASP A 117 -6.48 -16.32 7.00
N LEU A 118 -5.68 -16.51 8.05
CA LEU A 118 -5.36 -17.81 8.63
C LEU A 118 -6.51 -18.29 9.52
N VAL A 119 -7.12 -19.41 9.15
CA VAL A 119 -8.27 -19.94 9.86
C VAL A 119 -7.86 -20.51 11.22
N GLY A 120 -8.56 -20.07 12.27
CA GLY A 120 -8.41 -20.63 13.61
C GLY A 120 -7.16 -20.15 14.35
N SER A 121 -6.49 -19.10 13.87
CA SER A 121 -5.31 -18.47 14.50
C SER A 121 -5.49 -18.29 16.01
N THR A 122 -6.61 -17.66 16.41
CA THR A 122 -6.95 -17.40 17.83
C THR A 122 -7.19 -18.70 18.62
N GLN A 123 -7.79 -19.71 17.99
CA GLN A 123 -8.09 -20.99 18.63
C GLN A 123 -6.79 -21.77 18.86
N ILE A 124 -5.87 -21.74 17.90
CA ILE A 124 -4.53 -22.33 18.01
C ILE A 124 -3.78 -21.68 19.18
N SER A 125 -3.76 -20.35 19.28
CA SER A 125 -3.14 -19.66 20.43
C SER A 125 -3.73 -20.12 21.76
N SER A 126 -5.06 -20.24 21.85
CA SER A 126 -5.73 -20.61 23.10
C SER A 126 -5.53 -22.08 23.51
N ARG A 127 -5.42 -22.99 22.52
CA ARG A 127 -5.37 -24.44 22.76
C ARG A 127 -3.94 -24.96 22.85
N ASP A 128 -3.09 -24.51 21.94
CA ASP A 128 -1.75 -25.06 21.69
C ASP A 128 -0.63 -24.09 22.16
N GLY A 129 -1.01 -22.89 22.61
CA GLY A 129 -0.12 -21.86 23.15
C GLY A 129 0.50 -20.96 22.09
N ASP A 130 1.04 -19.83 22.55
CA ASP A 130 1.55 -18.76 21.68
C ASP A 130 2.72 -19.21 20.79
N VAL A 131 3.56 -20.12 21.27
CA VAL A 131 4.70 -20.65 20.49
C VAL A 131 4.20 -21.37 19.24
N ARG A 132 3.20 -22.25 19.38
CA ARG A 132 2.65 -22.99 18.25
C ARG A 132 1.90 -22.07 17.28
N ALA A 133 1.20 -21.07 17.81
CA ALA A 133 0.54 -20.06 16.99
C ALA A 133 1.55 -19.25 16.16
N LEU A 134 2.70 -18.87 16.75
CA LEU A 134 3.78 -18.19 16.04
C LEU A 134 4.43 -19.05 14.96
N GLU A 135 4.63 -20.35 15.20
CA GLU A 135 5.13 -21.28 14.18
C GLU A 135 4.18 -21.37 12.98
N VAL A 136 2.88 -21.48 13.26
CA VAL A 136 1.85 -21.55 12.22
C VAL A 136 1.77 -20.23 11.43
N LEU A 137 1.81 -19.09 12.11
CA LEU A 137 1.82 -17.78 11.46
C LEU A 137 3.10 -17.58 10.62
N GLY A 138 4.26 -18.01 11.13
CA GLY A 138 5.51 -17.96 10.38
C GLY A 138 5.48 -18.81 9.11
N ARG A 139 4.88 -20.00 9.16
CA ARG A 139 4.64 -20.83 7.97
C ARG A 139 3.69 -20.14 6.99
N HIS A 140 2.63 -19.51 7.48
CA HIS A 140 1.71 -18.72 6.64
C HIS A 140 2.45 -17.63 5.88
N ASP A 141 3.20 -16.81 6.62
CA ASP A 141 3.96 -15.71 6.06
C ASP A 141 4.96 -16.16 5.00
N GLN A 142 5.67 -17.27 5.27
CA GLN A 142 6.64 -17.82 4.32
C GLN A 142 5.96 -18.26 3.01
N ILE A 143 4.84 -18.98 3.11
CA ILE A 143 4.09 -19.45 1.93
C ILE A 143 3.56 -18.27 1.11
N VAL A 144 2.91 -17.30 1.78
CA VAL A 144 2.30 -16.16 1.11
C VAL A 144 3.38 -15.27 0.47
N ARG A 145 4.45 -14.91 1.19
CA ARG A 145 5.55 -14.10 0.64
C ARG A 145 6.26 -14.79 -0.52
N GLY A 146 6.44 -16.12 -0.46
CA GLY A 146 6.99 -16.90 -1.56
C GLY A 146 6.13 -16.84 -2.83
N ALA A 147 4.81 -16.97 -2.68
CA ALA A 147 3.88 -16.85 -3.80
C ALA A 147 3.82 -15.41 -4.36
N LEU A 148 3.79 -14.39 -3.50
CA LEU A 148 3.84 -12.98 -3.90
C LEU A 148 5.08 -12.70 -4.76
N SER A 149 6.26 -13.11 -4.29
CA SER A 149 7.51 -12.96 -5.04
C SER A 149 7.48 -13.65 -6.41
N SER A 150 6.86 -14.84 -6.49
CA SER A 150 6.76 -15.63 -7.73
C SER A 150 5.80 -15.03 -8.77
N HIS A 151 4.84 -14.22 -8.32
CA HIS A 151 3.75 -13.68 -9.16
C HIS A 151 3.74 -12.15 -9.27
N GLY A 152 4.79 -11.48 -8.81
CA GLY A 152 4.89 -10.01 -8.86
C GLY A 152 3.86 -9.31 -7.97
N GLY A 153 3.50 -9.91 -6.84
CA GLY A 153 2.66 -9.31 -5.83
C GLY A 153 3.46 -8.47 -4.84
N ARG A 154 2.91 -7.31 -4.45
CA ARG A 154 3.48 -6.44 -3.42
C ARG A 154 2.72 -6.62 -2.12
N GLU A 155 3.40 -7.08 -1.06
CA GLU A 155 2.88 -7.00 0.30
C GLU A 155 2.73 -5.52 0.68
N VAL A 156 1.51 -5.12 1.03
CA VAL A 156 1.22 -3.76 1.52
C VAL A 156 1.44 -3.73 3.03
N LYS A 157 0.84 -4.70 3.75
CA LYS A 157 1.06 -4.90 5.18
C LYS A 157 0.55 -6.24 5.67
N HIS A 158 1.04 -6.61 6.85
CA HIS A 158 0.53 -7.74 7.63
C HIS A 158 -0.67 -7.31 8.50
N THR A 159 -1.72 -8.12 8.58
CA THR A 159 -2.97 -7.80 9.31
C THR A 159 -3.12 -8.52 10.66
N GLY A 160 -2.12 -9.31 11.06
CA GLY A 160 -2.08 -10.02 12.34
C GLY A 160 -2.12 -11.54 12.14
N ASP A 161 -3.11 -12.03 11.41
CA ASP A 161 -3.27 -13.43 11.01
C ASP A 161 -3.44 -13.57 9.49
N GLY A 162 -2.98 -12.56 8.75
CA GLY A 162 -3.20 -12.45 7.33
C GLY A 162 -2.29 -11.42 6.68
N ILE A 163 -2.32 -11.36 5.36
CA ILE A 163 -1.54 -10.42 4.55
C ILE A 163 -2.47 -9.67 3.61
N PHE A 164 -2.30 -8.35 3.55
CA PHE A 164 -2.83 -7.50 2.51
C PHE A 164 -1.75 -7.32 1.44
N ALA A 165 -2.03 -7.80 0.23
CA ALA A 165 -1.19 -7.60 -0.95
C ALA A 165 -1.93 -6.90 -2.11
N SER A 166 -1.15 -6.34 -3.02
CA SER A 166 -1.61 -5.71 -4.26
C SER A 166 -0.88 -6.22 -5.48
N PHE A 167 -1.55 -6.19 -6.64
CA PHE A 167 -1.04 -6.63 -7.93
C PHE A 167 -1.47 -5.68 -9.04
N SER A 168 -0.61 -5.52 -10.05
CA SER A 168 -0.93 -4.78 -11.27
C SER A 168 -1.91 -5.54 -12.19
N TYR A 169 -1.97 -6.87 -12.08
CA TYR A 169 -2.79 -7.72 -12.95
C TYR A 169 -3.67 -8.68 -12.15
N VAL A 170 -4.95 -8.79 -12.55
CA VAL A 170 -5.90 -9.72 -11.90
C VAL A 170 -5.49 -11.18 -12.08
N SER A 171 -4.91 -11.54 -13.22
CA SER A 171 -4.50 -12.92 -13.50
C SER A 171 -3.37 -13.40 -12.60
N THR A 172 -2.39 -12.52 -12.30
CA THR A 172 -1.29 -12.88 -11.41
C THR A 172 -1.73 -12.96 -9.95
N ALA A 173 -2.68 -12.11 -9.54
CA ALA A 173 -3.30 -12.22 -8.22
C ALA A 173 -4.04 -13.56 -8.03
N VAL A 174 -4.79 -14.00 -9.06
CA VAL A 174 -5.48 -15.29 -9.04
C VAL A 174 -4.50 -16.46 -9.04
N ASP A 175 -3.49 -16.45 -9.90
CA ASP A 175 -2.46 -17.50 -9.93
C ASP A 175 -1.71 -17.59 -8.58
N CYS A 176 -1.37 -16.45 -7.97
CA CYS A 176 -0.78 -16.37 -6.64
C CYS A 176 -1.69 -17.00 -5.57
N ALA A 177 -2.98 -16.65 -5.56
CA ALA A 177 -3.94 -17.20 -4.61
C ALA A 177 -4.07 -18.72 -4.74
N VAL A 178 -4.07 -19.25 -5.96
CA VAL A 178 -4.09 -20.69 -6.22
C VAL A 178 -2.81 -21.36 -5.73
N GLN A 179 -1.64 -20.76 -5.97
CA GLN A 179 -0.37 -21.29 -5.43
C GLN A 179 -0.38 -21.34 -3.90
N ILE A 180 -0.89 -20.30 -3.23
CA ILE A 180 -1.04 -20.27 -1.78
C ILE A 180 -1.93 -21.43 -1.32
N GLN A 181 -3.12 -21.60 -1.90
CA GLN A 181 -4.02 -22.69 -1.51
C GLN A 181 -3.41 -24.08 -1.74
N ARG A 182 -2.64 -24.28 -2.83
CA ARG A 182 -1.94 -25.54 -3.08
C ARG A 182 -0.90 -25.83 -2.00
N ALA A 183 -0.07 -24.85 -1.65
CA ALA A 183 0.95 -25.00 -0.62
C ALA A 183 0.37 -25.29 0.78
N PHE A 184 -0.85 -24.82 1.06
CA PHE A 184 -1.59 -25.18 2.28
C PHE A 184 -2.38 -26.48 2.16
N GLY A 185 -2.68 -26.94 0.94
CA GLY A 185 -3.36 -28.20 0.67
C GLY A 185 -2.44 -29.43 0.71
N GLU A 186 -1.12 -29.23 0.54
CA GLU A 186 -0.12 -30.27 0.70
C GLU A 186 0.01 -30.67 2.18
N PRO A 187 -0.35 -31.91 2.56
CA PRO A 187 -0.27 -32.36 3.96
C PRO A 187 1.20 -32.38 4.38
N VAL A 188 1.55 -31.63 5.42
CA VAL A 188 2.91 -31.73 5.98
C VAL A 188 3.03 -32.95 6.88
N HIS A 189 1.96 -33.28 7.62
CA HIS A 189 1.84 -34.51 8.40
C HIS A 189 0.45 -35.12 8.21
N ALA A 190 0.36 -36.46 8.21
CA ALA A 190 -0.86 -37.21 7.88
C ALA A 190 -2.02 -37.06 8.90
N ASP A 191 -1.80 -36.38 10.03
CA ASP A 191 -2.71 -36.34 11.18
C ASP A 191 -2.87 -34.94 11.80
N SER A 192 -2.31 -33.89 11.17
CA SER A 192 -2.47 -32.52 11.65
C SER A 192 -3.68 -31.89 10.98
N GLY A 193 -4.57 -31.30 11.78
CA GLY A 193 -5.57 -30.34 11.31
C GLY A 193 -4.86 -29.09 10.77
N ASP A 194 -4.20 -29.24 9.61
CA ASP A 194 -3.31 -28.25 9.06
C ASP A 194 -4.10 -26.95 8.80
N PRO A 195 -3.51 -25.80 9.19
CA PRO A 195 -4.18 -24.52 9.12
C PRO A 195 -4.54 -24.22 7.67
N ARG A 196 -5.79 -23.80 7.44
CA ARG A 196 -6.23 -23.37 6.12
C ARG A 196 -6.22 -21.85 6.04
N VAL A 197 -6.16 -21.33 4.82
CA VAL A 197 -6.23 -19.90 4.55
C VAL A 197 -7.49 -19.59 3.75
N ARG A 198 -8.11 -18.46 4.08
CA ARG A 198 -9.17 -17.85 3.26
C ARG A 198 -8.52 -16.78 2.40
N ILE A 199 -8.97 -16.63 1.16
CA ILE A 199 -8.46 -15.60 0.27
C ILE A 199 -9.64 -14.83 -0.34
N GLY A 200 -9.55 -13.50 -0.29
CA GLY A 200 -10.48 -12.60 -0.96
C GLY A 200 -9.76 -11.66 -1.92
N ILE A 201 -10.26 -11.54 -3.15
CA ILE A 201 -9.68 -10.66 -4.18
C ILE A 201 -10.72 -9.69 -4.74
N SER A 202 -10.39 -8.40 -4.77
CA SER A 202 -11.16 -7.38 -5.49
C SER A 202 -10.28 -6.65 -6.51
N ALA A 203 -10.88 -6.00 -7.50
CA ALA A 203 -10.16 -5.15 -8.45
C ALA A 203 -10.84 -3.79 -8.59
N GLY A 204 -10.04 -2.73 -8.75
CA GLY A 204 -10.52 -1.34 -8.80
C GLY A 204 -9.37 -0.35 -8.57
N GLU A 205 -9.71 0.90 -8.32
CA GLU A 205 -8.75 2.01 -8.17
C GLU A 205 -8.61 2.38 -6.67
N PRO A 206 -7.61 1.85 -5.95
CA PRO A 206 -7.36 2.27 -4.57
C PRO A 206 -6.68 3.66 -4.52
N VAL A 207 -6.86 4.35 -3.40
CA VAL A 207 -6.10 5.56 -3.08
C VAL A 207 -4.83 5.15 -2.33
N SER A 208 -3.67 5.70 -2.70
CA SER A 208 -2.41 5.43 -2.00
C SER A 208 -2.06 6.55 -1.03
N GLN A 209 -1.49 6.18 0.12
CA GLN A 209 -0.97 7.12 1.11
C GLN A 209 0.12 6.45 1.95
N HIS A 210 1.33 7.03 2.00
CA HIS A 210 2.49 6.50 2.75
C HIS A 210 2.70 4.98 2.54
N GLU A 211 2.78 4.56 1.27
CA GLU A 211 2.92 3.15 0.87
C GLU A 211 1.74 2.21 1.18
N ASP A 212 0.71 2.68 1.89
CA ASP A 212 -0.53 1.96 2.17
C ASP A 212 -1.59 2.23 1.10
N LEU A 213 -2.64 1.40 1.09
CA LEU A 213 -3.72 1.46 0.11
C LEU A 213 -5.08 1.48 0.81
N PHE A 214 -5.96 2.36 0.34
CA PHE A 214 -7.29 2.59 0.92
C PHE A 214 -8.38 2.65 -0.16
N GLY A 215 -9.63 2.65 0.30
CA GLY A 215 -10.80 2.87 -0.54
C GLY A 215 -11.74 1.67 -0.62
N ALA A 216 -12.81 1.83 -1.40
CA ALA A 216 -13.88 0.85 -1.50
C ALA A 216 -13.39 -0.52 -1.97
N VAL A 217 -12.43 -0.57 -2.91
CA VAL A 217 -11.85 -1.82 -3.42
C VAL A 217 -11.11 -2.61 -2.34
N VAL A 218 -10.38 -1.91 -1.45
CA VAL A 218 -9.65 -2.54 -0.32
C VAL A 218 -10.63 -3.08 0.70
N ASN A 219 -11.65 -2.29 1.05
CA ASN A 219 -12.72 -2.71 1.95
C ASN A 219 -13.47 -3.93 1.39
N LEU A 220 -13.77 -3.94 0.10
CA LEU A 220 -14.44 -5.05 -0.56
C LEU A 220 -13.60 -6.33 -0.48
N ALA A 221 -12.32 -6.27 -0.85
CA ALA A 221 -11.43 -7.44 -0.79
C ALA A 221 -11.34 -8.03 0.63
N SER A 222 -11.21 -7.17 1.66
CA SER A 222 -11.23 -7.61 3.06
C SER A 222 -12.54 -8.30 3.44
N ARG A 223 -13.70 -7.76 3.02
CA ARG A 223 -15.01 -8.39 3.29
C ARG A 223 -15.21 -9.70 2.54
N ILE A 224 -14.71 -9.79 1.31
CA ILE A 224 -14.72 -11.03 0.54
C ILE A 224 -13.90 -12.10 1.26
N CYS A 225 -12.69 -11.75 1.73
CA CYS A 225 -11.82 -12.68 2.47
C CYS A 225 -12.49 -13.16 3.76
N GLY A 226 -13.10 -12.25 4.52
CA GLY A 226 -13.82 -12.61 5.75
C GLY A 226 -15.06 -13.49 5.52
N HIS A 227 -15.66 -13.43 4.33
CA HIS A 227 -16.80 -14.28 3.93
C HIS A 227 -16.37 -15.66 3.40
N ALA A 228 -15.14 -15.79 2.89
CA ALA A 228 -14.65 -17.04 2.34
C ALA A 228 -14.54 -18.14 3.40
N ASN A 229 -14.83 -19.37 2.98
CA ASN A 229 -14.65 -20.58 3.78
C ASN A 229 -13.15 -20.95 3.85
N PRO A 230 -12.73 -21.76 4.85
CA PRO A 230 -11.36 -22.25 4.95
C PRO A 230 -10.93 -22.99 3.67
N GLY A 231 -9.84 -22.54 3.04
CA GLY A 231 -9.35 -23.12 1.78
C GLY A 231 -10.01 -22.56 0.52
N GLN A 232 -10.90 -21.56 0.65
CA GLN A 232 -11.64 -20.98 -0.47
C GLN A 232 -10.96 -19.70 -0.98
N ILE A 233 -11.05 -19.50 -2.30
CA ILE A 233 -10.69 -18.25 -2.98
C ILE A 233 -11.97 -17.62 -3.51
N LEU A 234 -12.37 -16.48 -2.95
CA LEU A 234 -13.49 -15.69 -3.47
C LEU A 234 -12.99 -14.41 -4.12
N VAL A 235 -13.65 -14.01 -5.20
CA VAL A 235 -13.32 -12.81 -5.97
C VAL A 235 -14.56 -11.98 -6.31
N SER A 236 -14.36 -10.68 -6.46
CA SER A 236 -15.38 -9.75 -6.97
C SER A 236 -15.69 -9.99 -8.45
N GLY A 237 -16.83 -9.47 -8.93
CA GLY A 237 -17.17 -9.48 -10.36
C GLY A 237 -16.14 -8.78 -11.25
N ALA A 238 -15.54 -7.69 -10.79
CA ALA A 238 -14.50 -6.97 -11.53
C ALA A 238 -13.28 -7.86 -11.86
N VAL A 239 -12.85 -8.71 -10.91
CA VAL A 239 -11.74 -9.66 -11.14
C VAL A 239 -12.10 -10.65 -12.26
N ARG A 240 -13.33 -11.16 -12.25
CA ARG A 240 -13.83 -12.09 -13.29
C ARG A 240 -13.93 -11.39 -14.65
N GLU A 241 -14.42 -10.16 -14.71
CA GLU A 241 -14.58 -9.39 -15.95
C GLU A 241 -13.24 -8.99 -16.56
N LEU A 242 -12.27 -8.59 -15.74
CA LEU A 242 -10.91 -8.26 -16.18
C LEU A 242 -10.09 -9.51 -16.56
N SER A 243 -10.60 -10.70 -16.28
CA SER A 243 -9.97 -11.98 -16.65
C SER A 243 -10.45 -12.53 -18.01
N VAL A 244 -11.27 -11.79 -18.77
CA VAL A 244 -11.70 -12.21 -20.11
C VAL A 244 -10.49 -12.48 -21.01
N GLY A 245 -10.47 -13.65 -21.67
CA GLY A 245 -9.37 -14.10 -22.50
C GLY A 245 -8.21 -14.76 -21.74
N LYS A 246 -8.30 -14.88 -20.40
CA LYS A 246 -7.38 -15.68 -19.59
C LYS A 246 -7.97 -17.08 -19.35
N PRO A 247 -7.13 -18.12 -19.22
CA PRO A 247 -7.58 -19.49 -18.96
C PRO A 247 -7.91 -19.65 -17.46
N ILE A 248 -8.87 -18.89 -16.95
CA ILE A 248 -9.30 -18.91 -15.54
C ILE A 248 -10.78 -19.25 -15.48
N VAL A 249 -11.10 -20.34 -14.80
CA VAL A 249 -12.48 -20.78 -14.53
C VAL A 249 -12.99 -20.12 -13.24
N PHE A 250 -14.22 -19.63 -13.30
CA PHE A 250 -14.92 -19.04 -12.16
C PHE A 250 -16.25 -19.77 -11.93
N GLN A 251 -16.57 -20.06 -10.67
CA GLN A 251 -17.88 -20.57 -10.26
C GLN A 251 -18.70 -19.42 -9.67
N ASP A 252 -19.86 -19.13 -10.24
CA ASP A 252 -20.75 -18.08 -9.73
C ASP A 252 -21.33 -18.50 -8.37
N ARG A 253 -21.16 -17.65 -7.35
CA ARG A 253 -21.70 -17.84 -6.00
C ARG A 253 -22.92 -16.95 -5.71
N GLY A 254 -23.34 -16.16 -6.70
CA GLY A 254 -24.50 -15.29 -6.61
C GLY A 254 -24.26 -14.03 -5.77
N PRO A 255 -25.31 -13.20 -5.59
CA PRO A 255 -25.26 -12.00 -4.77
C PRO A 255 -25.18 -12.34 -3.27
N ILE A 256 -24.22 -11.73 -2.57
CA ILE A 256 -23.96 -11.93 -1.14
C ILE A 256 -23.96 -10.57 -0.44
N ALA A 257 -24.69 -10.48 0.67
CA ALA A 257 -24.68 -9.30 1.53
C ALA A 257 -23.37 -9.23 2.33
N LEU A 258 -22.56 -8.20 2.09
CA LEU A 258 -21.30 -7.97 2.79
C LEU A 258 -21.43 -6.79 3.74
N LYS A 259 -20.83 -6.90 4.93
CA LYS A 259 -20.89 -5.85 5.95
C LYS A 259 -20.30 -4.53 5.42
N GLY A 260 -21.11 -3.47 5.43
CA GLY A 260 -20.71 -2.13 5.00
C GLY A 260 -20.99 -1.83 3.52
N PHE A 261 -21.74 -2.69 2.83
CA PHE A 261 -22.25 -2.46 1.49
C PHE A 261 -23.78 -2.50 1.53
N ASP A 262 -24.42 -1.50 0.91
CA ASP A 262 -25.88 -1.36 0.91
C ASP A 262 -26.55 -2.42 0.02
N ASP A 263 -25.93 -2.74 -1.12
CA ASP A 263 -26.40 -3.73 -2.08
C ASP A 263 -25.61 -5.05 -2.00
N PRO A 264 -26.26 -6.21 -2.18
CA PRO A 264 -25.57 -7.49 -2.32
C PRO A 264 -24.57 -7.50 -3.47
N ILE A 265 -23.34 -7.94 -3.20
CA ILE A 265 -22.27 -8.04 -4.19
C ILE A 265 -22.21 -9.46 -4.74
N ARG A 266 -22.22 -9.61 -6.07
CA ARG A 266 -22.03 -10.93 -6.69
C ARG A 266 -20.58 -11.37 -6.59
N LEU A 267 -20.35 -12.55 -6.02
CA LEU A 267 -19.02 -13.14 -5.86
C LEU A 267 -18.85 -14.36 -6.74
N PHE A 268 -17.58 -14.66 -7.04
CA PHE A 268 -17.18 -15.82 -7.80
C PHE A 268 -16.11 -16.59 -7.04
N GLU A 269 -16.13 -17.91 -7.13
CA GLU A 269 -15.08 -18.75 -6.59
C GLU A 269 -14.10 -19.15 -7.68
N VAL A 270 -12.81 -19.15 -7.33
CA VAL A 270 -11.76 -19.73 -8.15
C VAL A 270 -11.41 -21.11 -7.58
N PRO A 271 -11.69 -22.22 -8.31
CA PRO A 271 -11.27 -23.55 -7.89
C PRO A 271 -9.74 -23.69 -8.00
N ILE A 272 -9.11 -24.57 -7.22
CA ILE A 272 -7.64 -24.76 -7.24
C ILE A 272 -7.14 -25.26 -8.61
N ASP A 273 -7.98 -25.98 -9.35
CA ASP A 273 -7.74 -26.39 -10.73
C ASP A 273 -8.43 -25.40 -11.70
N HIS A 274 -8.05 -24.12 -11.60
CA HIS A 274 -8.70 -23.02 -12.33
C HIS A 274 -8.36 -22.95 -13.81
N ARG A 275 -7.34 -23.68 -14.29
CA ARG A 275 -6.94 -23.65 -15.70
C ARG A 275 -7.79 -24.63 -16.51
N ALA A 276 -8.48 -24.08 -17.52
CA ALA A 276 -9.23 -24.83 -18.52
C ALA A 276 -8.31 -25.44 -19.59
#